data_AF-A0A7V8DD32-F1
#
_entry.id   AF-A0A7V8DD32-F1
#
_cell.length_a   1.000
_cell.length_b   1.000
_cell.length_c   1.000
_cell.angle_alpha   90.00
_cell.angle_beta   90.00
_cell.angle_gamma   90.00
#
_symmetry.space_group_name_H-M   'P 1'
#
loop_
_entity.id
_entity.type
_entity.pdbx_description
1 polymer ?
#
loop_
_entity_poly.entity_id
_entity_poly.type
_entity_poly.pdbx_seq_one_letter_code
_entity_poly.pdbx_strand_id
1 'polypeptide(L)'
;MKLLRSRPGLGLIMVILVSLFLLPTFIYLSWNAGNALRHSLQERRQSEAAALASQALVDYMRQFSQDYYSGHYDAASLDRNRALYEAGFTEVSHEAYPAAHALYIEARGRYGKDPAAPLAGKKLSAAVQFISDLTDYGTLINGGFTISASNVTYYGKWWITGNLSITGSNVRFAGGPLIVGGNLSVSGSNVRVDGDLYYGGSLSGSPAVDGTAYNFYPSDLVYPVIREEYYRANYAYRIAGTDRALRFDAHPSSSTFSIIGTTITVPVVESGMIVLGENVNLTVYGTVRGRVTVATTNTGGSKGRITVGQSSAESNLLYYNPLTGGTTTSAALGSSIALIASNGITLQGKTSTPAQDHTVCGVFFNRSSANISASGGSTRRLSIHGTRNKPISTSGFGGGTTMTYDTGLNSNPPPGLPERPVLVTWYMR
;
A
#
# COMPACT_ATOMS: atom_id res chain seq x y z
N MET A 1 -92.45 23.24 7.39
CA MET A 1 -91.28 22.69 8.12
C MET A 1 -91.16 23.46 9.44
N LYS A 2 -91.61 22.87 10.56
CA LYS A 2 -91.61 23.55 11.87
C LYS A 2 -90.18 23.66 12.40
N LEU A 3 -89.73 24.88 12.70
CA LEU A 3 -88.49 25.16 13.43
C LEU A 3 -88.55 24.52 14.82
N LEU A 4 -87.67 23.53 15.04
CA LEU A 4 -87.40 22.97 16.36
C LEU A 4 -86.74 24.05 17.23
N ARG A 5 -87.48 24.54 18.23
CA ARG A 5 -86.95 25.38 19.31
C ARG A 5 -85.79 24.67 20.00
N SER A 6 -84.63 25.33 20.04
CA SER A 6 -83.44 24.87 20.77
C SER A 6 -83.77 24.71 22.26
N ARG A 7 -83.54 23.51 22.81
CA ARG A 7 -83.59 23.25 24.26
C ARG A 7 -82.31 23.84 24.90
N PRO A 8 -82.40 24.86 25.77
CA PRO A 8 -81.23 25.60 26.27
C PRO A 8 -80.31 24.81 27.23
N GLY A 9 -80.64 23.56 27.60
CA GLY A 9 -79.80 22.71 28.47
C GLY A 9 -78.97 21.63 27.75
N LEU A 10 -79.38 21.20 26.55
CA LEU A 10 -78.68 20.14 25.79
C LEU A 10 -77.36 20.64 25.19
N GLY A 11 -77.31 21.92 24.81
CA GLY A 11 -76.07 22.55 24.31
C GLY A 11 -74.98 22.62 25.39
N LEU A 12 -75.35 22.89 26.64
CA LEU A 12 -74.38 22.95 27.76
C LEU A 12 -73.80 21.57 28.07
N ILE A 13 -74.64 20.53 28.07
CA ILE A 13 -74.21 19.13 28.29
C ILE A 13 -73.29 18.66 27.16
N MET A 14 -73.62 18.97 25.90
CA MET A 14 -72.76 18.68 24.75
C MET A 14 -71.41 19.42 24.85
N VAL A 15 -71.40 20.69 25.23
CA VAL A 15 -70.15 21.46 25.41
C VAL A 15 -69.30 20.87 26.53
N ILE A 16 -69.90 20.45 27.65
CA ILE A 16 -69.17 19.81 28.75
C ILE A 16 -68.59 18.45 28.32
N LEU A 17 -69.36 17.62 27.61
CA LEU A 17 -68.90 16.33 27.08
C LEU A 17 -67.79 16.48 26.05
N VAL A 18 -67.94 17.43 25.12
CA VAL A 18 -66.93 17.77 24.12
C VAL A 18 -65.67 18.32 24.80
N SER A 19 -65.81 19.15 25.84
CA SER A 19 -64.69 19.68 26.62
C SER A 19 -63.97 18.58 27.41
N LEU A 20 -64.70 17.63 28.00
CA LEU A 20 -64.15 16.48 28.72
C LEU A 20 -63.29 15.56 27.86
N PHE A 21 -63.56 15.50 26.54
CA PHE A 21 -62.73 14.74 25.60
C PHE A 21 -61.67 15.61 24.92
N LEU A 22 -62.00 16.83 24.48
CA LEU A 22 -61.06 17.69 23.76
C LEU A 22 -59.90 18.18 24.62
N LEU A 23 -60.13 18.59 25.88
CA LEU A 23 -59.06 19.10 26.74
C LEU A 23 -57.98 18.04 27.03
N PRO A 24 -58.34 16.84 27.51
CA PRO A 24 -57.36 15.78 27.74
C PRO A 24 -56.65 15.35 26.45
N THR A 25 -57.37 15.28 25.33
CA THR A 25 -56.78 14.94 24.03
C THR A 25 -55.81 16.01 23.55
N PHE A 26 -56.15 17.30 23.69
CA PHE A 26 -55.27 18.41 23.36
C PHE A 26 -54.02 18.45 24.23
N ILE A 27 -54.16 18.20 25.54
CA ILE A 27 -53.02 18.11 26.47
C ILE A 27 -52.12 16.92 26.10
N TYR A 28 -52.70 15.75 25.81
CA TYR A 28 -51.97 14.56 25.40
C TYR A 28 -51.22 14.76 24.08
N LEU A 29 -51.87 15.36 23.07
CA LEU A 29 -51.24 15.68 21.78
C LEU A 29 -50.13 16.73 21.94
N SER A 30 -50.35 17.77 22.74
CA SER A 30 -49.34 18.80 23.01
C SER A 30 -48.12 18.24 23.73
N TRP A 31 -48.34 17.35 24.71
CA TRP A 31 -47.27 16.63 25.40
C TRP A 31 -46.48 15.77 24.42
N ASN A 32 -47.16 14.92 23.64
CA ASN A 32 -46.50 14.03 22.70
C ASN A 32 -45.77 14.78 21.58
N ALA A 33 -46.35 15.87 21.07
CA ALA A 33 -45.69 16.75 20.11
C ALA A 33 -44.44 17.40 20.71
N GLY A 34 -44.49 17.85 21.97
CA GLY A 34 -43.34 18.39 22.69
C GLY A 34 -42.23 17.37 22.88
N ASN A 35 -42.58 16.12 23.23
CA ASN A 35 -41.62 15.01 23.34
C ASN A 35 -41.00 14.64 21.99
N ALA A 36 -41.82 14.52 20.94
CA ALA A 36 -41.36 14.23 19.58
C ALA A 36 -40.42 15.33 19.06
N LEU A 37 -40.73 16.60 19.33
CA LEU A 37 -39.86 17.73 19.00
C LEU A 37 -38.51 17.65 19.73
N ARG A 38 -38.50 17.32 21.02
CA ARG A 38 -37.25 17.16 21.80
C ARG A 38 -36.40 16.02 21.26
N HIS A 39 -37.00 14.87 20.94
CA HIS A 39 -36.28 13.75 20.33
C HIS A 39 -35.72 14.11 18.96
N SER A 40 -36.53 14.74 18.10
CA SER A 40 -36.07 15.21 16.79
C SER A 40 -34.90 16.20 16.90
N LEU A 41 -34.94 17.13 17.86
CA LEU A 41 -33.83 18.04 18.12
C LEU A 41 -32.60 17.31 18.64
N GLN A 42 -32.74 16.31 19.52
CA GLN A 42 -31.60 15.51 19.98
C GLN A 42 -30.97 14.70 18.85
N GLU A 43 -31.79 14.04 18.01
CA GLU A 43 -31.32 13.29 16.85
C GLU A 43 -30.58 14.20 15.86
N ARG A 44 -31.13 15.38 15.56
CA ARG A 44 -30.46 16.37 14.71
C ARG A 44 -29.09 16.75 15.28
N ARG A 45 -29.01 17.05 16.57
CA ARG A 45 -27.73 17.40 17.23
C ARG A 45 -26.71 16.26 17.19
N GLN A 46 -27.16 15.02 17.37
CA GLN A 46 -26.30 13.84 17.27
C GLN A 46 -25.85 13.59 15.83
N SER A 47 -26.72 13.80 14.86
CA SER A 47 -26.39 13.68 13.43
C SER A 47 -25.36 14.73 13.01
N GLU A 48 -25.53 15.99 13.43
CA GLU A 48 -24.57 17.06 13.18
C GLU A 48 -23.21 16.77 13.86
N ALA A 49 -23.21 16.28 15.11
CA ALA A 49 -21.99 15.84 15.78
C ALA A 49 -21.29 14.67 15.05
N ALA A 50 -22.04 13.71 14.51
CA ALA A 50 -21.49 12.62 13.71
C ALA A 50 -20.89 13.11 12.39
N ALA A 51 -21.54 14.06 11.72
CA ALA A 51 -21.05 14.67 10.49
C ALA A 51 -19.71 15.39 10.72
N LEU A 52 -19.59 16.14 11.83
CA LEU A 52 -18.34 16.80 12.24
C LEU A 52 -17.21 15.79 12.48
N ALA A 53 -17.48 14.68 13.19
CA ALA A 53 -16.49 13.63 13.41
C ALA A 53 -16.03 12.97 12.09
N SER A 54 -16.97 12.72 11.19
CA SER A 54 -16.70 12.14 9.87
C SER A 54 -15.84 13.07 9.01
N GLN A 55 -16.14 14.37 9.00
CA GLN A 55 -15.38 15.36 8.24
C GLN A 55 -13.91 15.40 8.65
N ALA A 56 -13.63 15.37 9.96
CA ALA A 56 -12.25 15.31 10.44
C ALA A 56 -11.50 14.08 9.92
N LEU A 57 -12.17 12.92 9.85
CA LEU A 57 -11.55 11.70 9.36
C LEU A 57 -11.37 11.69 7.83
N VAL A 58 -12.33 12.24 7.09
CA VAL A 58 -12.22 12.44 5.63
C VAL A 58 -11.05 13.34 5.30
N ASP A 59 -10.77 14.36 6.11
CA ASP A 59 -9.59 15.22 5.93
C ASP A 59 -8.26 14.45 6.09
N TYR A 60 -8.18 13.50 7.03
CA TYR A 60 -7.02 12.60 7.10
C TYR A 60 -6.91 11.71 5.87
N MET A 61 -8.00 11.05 5.45
CA MET A 61 -7.99 10.21 4.25
C MET A 61 -7.59 11.01 3.01
N ARG A 62 -8.03 12.27 2.91
CA ARG A 62 -7.64 13.19 1.85
C ARG A 62 -6.15 13.54 1.89
N GLN A 63 -5.59 13.81 3.07
CA GLN A 63 -4.14 14.01 3.18
C GLN A 63 -3.38 12.77 2.71
N PHE A 64 -3.76 11.59 3.22
CA PHE A 64 -3.07 10.33 2.90
C PHE A 64 -3.22 9.92 1.43
N SER A 65 -4.29 10.32 0.76
CA SER A 65 -4.47 10.04 -0.67
C SER A 65 -3.67 10.98 -1.58
N GLN A 66 -3.25 12.14 -1.07
CA GLN A 66 -2.49 13.15 -1.84
C GLN A 66 -0.97 12.91 -1.81
N ASP A 67 -0.43 12.37 -0.71
CA ASP A 67 0.99 12.06 -0.59
C ASP A 67 1.19 10.66 0.03
N TYR A 68 1.86 9.77 -0.71
CA TYR A 68 2.15 8.40 -0.31
C TYR A 68 3.50 8.23 0.41
N TYR A 69 4.28 9.29 0.60
CA TYR A 69 5.60 9.22 1.23
C TYR A 69 5.70 9.91 2.58
N SER A 70 4.88 10.92 2.83
CA SER A 70 5.11 11.86 3.92
C SER A 70 3.90 12.08 4.81
N GLY A 71 4.19 12.38 6.07
CA GLY A 71 3.20 12.84 7.05
C GLY A 71 2.25 11.79 7.61
N HIS A 72 2.45 10.49 7.31
CA HIS A 72 1.58 9.42 7.81
C HIS A 72 1.78 9.09 9.30
N TYR A 73 2.98 9.35 9.81
CA TYR A 73 3.37 9.00 11.19
C TYR A 73 4.00 10.15 11.97
N ASP A 74 4.22 11.30 11.31
CA ASP A 74 4.82 12.47 11.95
C ASP A 74 3.75 13.23 12.73
N ALA A 75 3.99 13.45 14.02
CA ALA A 75 3.07 14.13 14.91
C ALA A 75 2.72 15.54 14.42
N ALA A 76 3.69 16.29 13.89
CA ALA A 76 3.44 17.63 13.37
C ALA A 76 2.52 17.63 12.14
N SER A 77 2.67 16.63 11.28
CA SER A 77 1.83 16.43 10.08
C SER A 77 0.42 15.91 10.42
N LEU A 78 0.28 15.17 11.52
CA LEU A 78 -0.98 14.59 11.98
C LEU A 78 -1.75 15.52 12.91
N ASP A 79 -1.10 16.51 13.52
CA ASP A 79 -1.76 17.42 14.44
C ASP A 79 -2.85 18.25 13.72
N ARG A 80 -3.94 18.49 14.45
CA ARG A 80 -5.10 19.22 13.93
C ARG A 80 -5.57 20.21 14.96
N ASN A 81 -5.54 21.48 14.56
CA ASN A 81 -6.23 22.50 15.31
C ASN A 81 -7.73 22.17 15.37
N ARG A 82 -8.33 22.40 16.55
CA ARG A 82 -9.78 22.28 16.73
C ARG A 82 -10.49 23.15 15.69
N ALA A 83 -11.23 22.52 14.78
CA ALA A 83 -12.04 23.25 13.81
C ALA A 83 -13.34 23.69 14.48
N LEU A 84 -13.56 25.00 14.58
CA LEU A 84 -14.78 25.61 15.09
C LEU A 84 -15.72 25.88 13.91
N TYR A 85 -16.89 25.26 13.95
CA TYR A 85 -17.97 25.44 12.99
C TYR A 85 -19.11 26.22 13.63
N GLU A 86 -19.99 26.79 12.81
CA GLU A 86 -21.12 27.60 13.28
C GLU A 86 -22.03 26.86 14.29
N ALA A 87 -22.08 25.53 14.16
CA ALA A 87 -22.89 24.60 14.95
C ALA A 87 -22.12 23.82 16.03
N GLY A 88 -20.78 23.83 16.05
CA GLY A 88 -20.01 22.91 16.90
C GLY A 88 -18.51 22.90 16.63
N PHE A 89 -17.81 21.85 17.06
CA PHE A 89 -16.37 21.71 16.87
C PHE A 89 -15.89 20.26 16.83
N THR A 90 -14.67 20.04 16.34
CA THR A 90 -14.01 18.73 16.27
C THR A 90 -12.79 18.63 17.17
N GLU A 91 -12.57 17.46 17.76
CA GLU A 91 -11.36 17.10 18.50
C GLU A 91 -10.80 15.81 17.91
N VAL A 92 -9.50 15.72 17.71
CA VAL A 92 -8.87 14.50 17.21
C VAL A 92 -7.70 14.11 18.10
N SER A 93 -7.60 12.82 18.38
CA SER A 93 -6.38 12.19 18.92
C SER A 93 -5.92 11.08 18.00
N HIS A 94 -4.61 10.87 17.93
CA HIS A 94 -4.01 9.87 17.06
C HIS A 94 -2.88 9.13 17.77
N GLU A 95 -2.67 7.87 17.39
CA GLU A 95 -1.55 7.05 17.84
C GLU A 95 -0.91 6.38 16.60
N ALA A 96 0.31 6.79 16.27
CA ALA A 96 1.07 6.24 15.16
C ALA A 96 1.87 5.03 15.61
N TYR A 97 1.83 3.95 14.83
CA TYR A 97 2.66 2.76 15.03
C TYR A 97 3.47 2.46 13.76
N PRO A 98 4.60 3.17 13.54
CA PRO A 98 5.37 3.07 12.30
C PRO A 98 5.92 1.66 12.03
N ALA A 99 6.21 0.89 13.07
CA ALA A 99 6.74 -0.47 12.92
C ALA A 99 5.74 -1.43 12.26
N ALA A 100 4.44 -1.25 12.52
CA ALA A 100 3.37 -2.03 11.89
C ALA A 100 2.70 -1.28 10.73
N HIS A 101 3.26 -0.14 10.33
CA HIS A 101 2.72 0.72 9.28
C HIS A 101 1.24 1.08 9.51
N ALA A 102 0.87 1.37 10.76
CA ALA A 102 -0.51 1.61 11.16
C ALA A 102 -0.68 2.96 11.87
N LEU A 103 -1.88 3.54 11.73
CA LEU A 103 -2.30 4.74 12.43
C LEU A 103 -3.70 4.54 13.00
N TYR A 104 -3.84 4.79 14.30
CA TYR A 104 -5.12 4.80 14.98
C TYR A 104 -5.58 6.24 15.14
N ILE A 105 -6.80 6.54 14.69
CA ILE A 105 -7.39 7.87 14.74
C ILE A 105 -8.69 7.81 15.53
N GLU A 106 -8.85 8.73 16.46
CA GLU A 106 -10.10 8.98 17.16
C GLU A 106 -10.54 10.41 16.90
N ALA A 107 -11.62 10.56 16.15
CA ALA A 107 -12.26 11.85 15.88
C ALA A 107 -13.53 11.99 16.71
N ARG A 108 -13.69 13.13 17.38
CA ARG A 108 -14.87 13.48 18.15
C ARG A 108 -15.49 14.74 17.57
N GLY A 109 -16.75 14.63 17.15
CA GLY A 109 -17.55 15.78 16.77
C GLY A 109 -18.45 16.16 17.94
N ARG A 110 -18.52 17.45 18.25
CA ARG A 110 -19.34 17.99 19.34
C ARG A 110 -20.23 19.09 18.80
N TYR A 111 -21.51 19.03 19.11
CA TYR A 111 -22.49 20.06 18.77
C TYR A 111 -22.68 21.03 19.94
N GLY A 112 -22.66 22.34 19.65
CA GLY A 112 -22.72 23.41 20.64
C GLY A 112 -21.47 24.31 20.61
N LYS A 113 -21.68 25.61 20.85
CA LYS A 113 -20.63 26.63 20.78
C LYS A 113 -19.72 26.66 22.00
N ASP A 114 -20.18 26.17 23.14
CA ASP A 114 -19.40 26.10 24.37
C ASP A 114 -18.61 24.78 24.43
N PRO A 115 -17.27 24.83 24.38
CA PRO A 115 -16.45 23.62 24.48
C PRO A 115 -16.51 22.93 25.84
N ALA A 116 -16.82 23.66 26.90
CA ALA A 116 -16.91 23.10 28.25
C ALA A 116 -18.23 22.32 28.47
N ALA A 117 -19.28 22.65 27.71
CA ALA A 117 -20.60 22.05 27.84
C ALA A 117 -21.27 21.79 26.47
N PRO A 118 -20.76 20.84 25.66
CA PRO A 118 -21.38 20.49 24.39
C PRO A 118 -22.78 19.88 24.61
N LEU A 119 -23.71 20.22 23.72
CA LEU A 119 -25.10 19.75 23.77
C LEU A 119 -25.26 18.32 23.24
N ALA A 120 -24.33 17.86 22.40
CA ALA A 120 -24.21 16.48 21.96
C ALA A 120 -22.77 16.17 21.53
N GLY A 121 -22.38 14.90 21.56
CA GLY A 121 -21.06 14.45 21.11
C GLY A 121 -21.13 13.05 20.51
N LYS A 122 -20.33 12.82 19.46
CA LYS A 122 -20.17 11.51 18.82
C LYS A 122 -18.70 11.20 18.62
N LYS A 123 -18.35 9.93 18.79
CA LYS A 123 -16.97 9.44 18.65
C LYS A 123 -16.87 8.52 17.46
N LEU A 124 -15.87 8.76 16.63
CA LEU A 124 -15.49 7.92 15.52
C LEU A 124 -14.07 7.41 15.74
N SER A 125 -13.87 6.11 15.61
CA SER A 125 -12.55 5.49 15.67
C SER A 125 -12.24 4.80 14.35
N ALA A 126 -11.03 4.99 13.85
CA ALA A 126 -10.53 4.33 12.66
C ALA A 126 -9.12 3.76 12.89
N ALA A 127 -8.86 2.65 12.21
CA ALA A 127 -7.52 2.11 12.05
C ALA A 127 -7.18 2.12 10.56
N VAL A 128 -6.07 2.77 10.22
CA VAL A 128 -5.54 2.87 8.87
C VAL A 128 -4.25 2.08 8.81
N GLN A 129 -4.17 1.16 7.86
CA GLN A 129 -2.92 0.47 7.54
C GLN A 129 -2.36 1.06 6.27
N PHE A 130 -1.06 1.32 6.24
CA PHE A 130 -0.37 1.82 5.07
C PHE A 130 0.39 0.67 4.42
N ILE A 131 0.12 0.41 3.15
CA ILE A 131 0.70 -0.70 2.40
C ILE A 131 1.32 -0.18 1.12
N SER A 132 2.57 -0.57 0.85
CA SER A 132 3.18 -0.26 -0.44
C SER A 132 2.73 -1.25 -1.51
N ASP A 133 2.27 -0.74 -2.66
CA ASP A 133 2.01 -1.59 -3.83
C ASP A 133 3.28 -2.35 -4.26
N LEU A 134 4.46 -1.79 -3.97
CA LEU A 134 5.75 -2.40 -4.31
C LEU A 134 6.07 -3.62 -3.45
N THR A 135 5.38 -3.81 -2.33
CA THR A 135 5.52 -4.98 -1.46
C THR A 135 4.30 -5.90 -1.52
N ASP A 136 3.14 -5.41 -1.94
CA ASP A 136 1.90 -6.21 -2.03
C ASP A 136 1.77 -6.97 -3.37
N TYR A 137 2.26 -6.39 -4.47
CA TYR A 137 2.23 -7.03 -5.79
C TYR A 137 3.54 -7.75 -6.10
N GLY A 138 3.45 -9.05 -6.38
CA GLY A 138 4.60 -9.86 -6.83
C GLY A 138 5.16 -9.39 -8.16
N THR A 139 4.31 -8.87 -9.06
CA THR A 139 4.75 -8.19 -10.28
C THR A 139 3.82 -7.04 -10.63
N LEU A 140 4.43 -5.89 -10.94
CA LEU A 140 3.75 -4.62 -11.17
C LEU A 140 4.26 -3.92 -12.44
N ILE A 141 3.59 -4.04 -13.58
CA ILE A 141 4.10 -3.51 -14.86
C ILE A 141 3.34 -2.25 -15.28
N ASN A 142 4.08 -1.15 -15.51
CA ASN A 142 3.53 0.06 -16.13
C ASN A 142 3.63 -0.03 -17.64
N GLY A 143 2.51 -0.31 -18.31
CA GLY A 143 2.40 -0.47 -19.75
C GLY A 143 1.98 -1.86 -20.17
N GLY A 144 2.08 -2.15 -21.46
CA GLY A 144 1.77 -3.47 -22.01
C GLY A 144 2.86 -4.50 -21.75
N PHE A 145 2.49 -5.78 -21.71
CA PHE A 145 3.42 -6.88 -21.51
C PHE A 145 3.03 -8.14 -22.30
N THR A 146 4.05 -8.87 -22.76
CA THR A 146 3.87 -10.15 -23.45
C THR A 146 4.63 -11.26 -22.71
N ILE A 147 3.92 -12.33 -22.39
CA ILE A 147 4.47 -13.57 -21.82
C ILE A 147 4.58 -14.59 -22.95
N SER A 148 5.79 -14.78 -23.47
CA SER A 148 6.08 -15.77 -24.52
C SER A 148 6.70 -17.06 -23.99
N ALA A 149 7.16 -17.07 -22.73
CA ALA A 149 7.75 -18.24 -22.11
C ALA A 149 6.67 -19.28 -21.73
N SER A 150 6.99 -20.55 -21.95
CA SER A 150 6.13 -21.68 -21.56
C SER A 150 6.62 -22.35 -20.28
N ASN A 151 5.74 -23.04 -19.56
CA ASN A 151 6.02 -23.73 -18.29
C ASN A 151 6.48 -22.79 -17.18
N VAL A 152 5.78 -21.67 -17.01
CA VAL A 152 6.11 -20.65 -16.02
C VAL A 152 5.00 -20.55 -14.99
N THR A 153 5.37 -20.59 -13.72
CA THR A 153 4.48 -20.23 -12.62
C THR A 153 4.94 -18.91 -12.03
N TYR A 154 4.03 -17.94 -12.01
CA TYR A 154 4.23 -16.66 -11.35
C TYR A 154 3.53 -16.68 -10.00
N TYR A 155 4.22 -16.23 -8.96
CA TYR A 155 3.67 -16.16 -7.62
C TYR A 155 3.27 -14.73 -7.23
N GLY A 156 2.27 -14.60 -6.36
CA GLY A 156 1.81 -13.33 -5.79
C GLY A 156 0.78 -12.60 -6.68
N LYS A 157 0.32 -11.44 -6.22
CA LYS A 157 -0.62 -10.59 -6.97
C LYS A 157 0.06 -9.97 -8.20
N TRP A 158 -0.68 -9.84 -9.29
CA TRP A 158 -0.19 -9.23 -10.53
C TRP A 158 -1.01 -8.01 -10.90
N TRP A 159 -0.32 -6.93 -11.25
CA TRP A 159 -0.97 -5.73 -11.78
C TRP A 159 -0.20 -5.19 -12.99
N ILE A 160 -0.91 -5.06 -14.11
CA ILE A 160 -0.41 -4.54 -15.38
C ILE A 160 -1.32 -3.40 -15.80
N THR A 161 -0.79 -2.21 -16.06
CA THR A 161 -1.62 -1.04 -16.41
C THR A 161 -2.08 -1.03 -17.87
N GLY A 162 -1.38 -1.76 -18.76
CA GLY A 162 -1.71 -1.86 -20.19
C GLY A 162 -2.26 -3.22 -20.61
N ASN A 163 -2.11 -3.54 -21.89
CA ASN A 163 -2.52 -4.83 -22.46
C ASN A 163 -1.60 -5.96 -21.97
N LEU A 164 -2.17 -7.14 -21.71
CA LEU A 164 -1.41 -8.36 -21.46
C LEU A 164 -1.64 -9.38 -22.59
N SER A 165 -0.56 -9.86 -23.20
CA SER A 165 -0.60 -10.95 -24.18
C SER A 165 0.12 -12.18 -23.61
N ILE A 166 -0.53 -13.34 -23.65
CA ILE A 166 0.02 -14.61 -23.17
C ILE A 166 0.06 -15.57 -24.35
N THR A 167 1.25 -15.74 -24.94
CA THR A 167 1.48 -16.64 -26.08
C THR A 167 2.14 -17.94 -25.66
N GLY A 168 2.82 -17.97 -24.50
CA GLY A 168 3.42 -19.18 -23.94
C GLY A 168 2.38 -20.14 -23.35
N SER A 169 2.67 -21.44 -23.39
CA SER A 169 1.81 -22.51 -22.87
C SER A 169 2.16 -22.88 -21.43
N ASN A 170 1.22 -23.48 -20.68
CA ASN A 170 1.42 -23.87 -19.27
C ASN A 170 1.88 -22.68 -18.41
N VAL A 171 1.18 -21.54 -18.53
CA VAL A 171 1.43 -20.34 -17.72
C VAL A 171 0.44 -20.32 -16.57
N ARG A 172 0.94 -20.25 -15.35
CA ARG A 172 0.11 -20.23 -14.14
C ARG A 172 0.37 -18.98 -13.32
N PHE A 173 -0.68 -18.27 -12.93
CA PHE A 173 -0.64 -17.20 -11.93
C PHE A 173 -1.14 -17.75 -10.61
N ALA A 174 -0.22 -18.01 -9.68
CA ALA A 174 -0.47 -18.59 -8.38
C ALA A 174 -0.37 -17.51 -7.28
N GLY A 175 -1.34 -17.42 -6.38
CA GLY A 175 -1.20 -16.62 -5.15
C GLY A 175 -1.69 -15.17 -5.22
N GLY A 176 -2.73 -14.89 -6.01
CA GLY A 176 -3.45 -13.62 -5.95
C GLY A 176 -4.23 -13.30 -7.22
N PRO A 177 -4.98 -12.17 -7.22
CA PRO A 177 -5.65 -11.71 -8.41
C PRO A 177 -4.66 -11.31 -9.52
N LEU A 178 -5.10 -11.48 -10.77
CA LEU A 178 -4.47 -10.92 -11.96
C LEU A 178 -5.26 -9.69 -12.41
N ILE A 179 -4.64 -8.51 -12.35
CA ILE A 179 -5.27 -7.23 -12.70
C ILE A 179 -4.63 -6.67 -13.97
N VAL A 180 -5.43 -6.46 -15.01
CA VAL A 180 -4.99 -5.97 -16.34
C VAL A 180 -5.79 -4.72 -16.71
N GLY A 181 -5.12 -3.59 -16.91
CA GLY A 181 -5.76 -2.32 -17.26
C GLY A 181 -6.29 -2.26 -18.69
N GLY A 182 -5.74 -3.08 -19.59
CA GLY A 182 -6.13 -3.13 -21.00
C GLY A 182 -6.76 -4.45 -21.43
N ASN A 183 -6.54 -4.78 -22.70
CA ASN A 183 -6.96 -6.05 -23.30
C ASN A 183 -6.14 -7.20 -22.73
N LEU A 184 -6.79 -8.34 -22.47
CA LEU A 184 -6.14 -9.60 -22.14
C LEU A 184 -6.27 -10.56 -23.33
N SER A 185 -5.16 -10.94 -23.94
CA SER A 185 -5.14 -11.87 -25.07
C SER A 185 -4.38 -13.15 -24.72
N VAL A 186 -5.09 -14.27 -24.72
CA VAL A 186 -4.54 -15.59 -24.36
C VAL A 186 -4.59 -16.50 -25.57
N SER A 187 -3.43 -16.79 -26.16
CA SER A 187 -3.29 -17.76 -27.26
C SER A 187 -2.50 -19.00 -26.86
N GLY A 188 -1.75 -18.94 -25.75
CA GLY A 188 -1.08 -20.09 -25.16
C GLY A 188 -2.08 -21.14 -24.63
N SER A 189 -1.69 -22.41 -24.69
CA SER A 189 -2.50 -23.50 -24.13
C SER A 189 -2.28 -23.65 -22.63
N ASN A 190 -3.31 -24.09 -21.89
CA ASN A 190 -3.25 -24.34 -20.45
C ASN A 190 -2.75 -23.13 -19.63
N VAL A 191 -3.37 -21.97 -19.84
CA VAL A 191 -3.14 -20.76 -19.05
C VAL A 191 -4.13 -20.75 -17.89
N ARG A 192 -3.63 -20.61 -16.66
CA ARG A 192 -4.43 -20.68 -15.43
C ARG A 192 -4.19 -19.49 -14.50
N VAL A 193 -5.26 -18.97 -13.90
CA VAL A 193 -5.26 -17.97 -12.85
C VAL A 193 -5.89 -18.59 -11.60
N ASP A 194 -5.11 -18.77 -10.54
CA ASP A 194 -5.57 -19.41 -9.29
C ASP A 194 -6.36 -18.46 -8.37
N GLY A 195 -6.87 -17.35 -8.90
CA GLY A 195 -7.55 -16.29 -8.16
C GLY A 195 -8.49 -15.49 -9.06
N ASP A 196 -8.89 -14.31 -8.62
CA ASP A 196 -9.75 -13.43 -9.41
C ASP A 196 -9.00 -12.80 -10.60
N LEU A 197 -9.72 -12.61 -11.69
CA LEU A 197 -9.21 -11.97 -12.90
C LEU A 197 -9.95 -10.64 -13.11
N TYR A 198 -9.21 -9.54 -13.18
CA TYR A 198 -9.73 -8.22 -13.52
C TYR A 198 -9.12 -7.76 -14.84
N TYR A 199 -9.95 -7.34 -15.78
CA TYR A 199 -9.49 -6.77 -17.05
C TYR A 199 -10.34 -5.57 -17.45
N GLY A 200 -9.71 -4.52 -18.00
CA GLY A 200 -10.40 -3.29 -18.40
C GLY A 200 -10.85 -3.23 -19.87
N GLY A 201 -10.33 -4.13 -20.71
CA GLY A 201 -10.60 -4.18 -22.15
C GLY A 201 -11.35 -5.44 -22.60
N SER A 202 -10.99 -5.96 -23.78
CA SER A 202 -11.50 -7.24 -24.26
C SER A 202 -10.67 -8.40 -23.72
N LEU A 203 -11.33 -9.51 -23.36
CA LEU A 203 -10.71 -10.81 -23.15
C LEU A 203 -10.81 -11.64 -24.44
N SER A 204 -9.68 -12.10 -24.98
CA SER A 204 -9.62 -13.10 -26.06
C SER A 204 -8.90 -14.36 -25.60
N GLY A 205 -9.40 -15.52 -26.05
CA GLY A 205 -9.01 -16.84 -25.53
C GLY A 205 -9.81 -17.23 -24.29
N SER A 206 -9.41 -18.34 -23.68
CA SER A 206 -10.13 -18.93 -22.53
C SER A 206 -9.15 -19.42 -21.46
N PRO A 207 -8.52 -18.51 -20.69
CA PRO A 207 -7.74 -18.93 -19.53
C PRO A 207 -8.67 -19.61 -18.51
N ALA A 208 -8.17 -20.65 -17.83
CA ALA A 208 -8.86 -21.23 -16.68
C ALA A 208 -8.71 -20.28 -15.48
N VAL A 209 -9.83 -19.86 -14.89
CA VAL A 209 -9.85 -18.95 -13.73
C VAL A 209 -10.51 -19.70 -12.58
N ASP A 210 -9.79 -19.90 -11.48
CA ASP A 210 -10.31 -20.59 -10.29
C ASP A 210 -11.21 -19.66 -9.44
N GLY A 211 -10.98 -18.34 -9.49
CA GLY A 211 -11.84 -17.31 -8.90
C GLY A 211 -12.91 -16.80 -9.86
N THR A 212 -13.22 -15.50 -9.80
CA THR A 212 -14.17 -14.84 -10.70
C THR A 212 -13.47 -13.93 -11.70
N ALA A 213 -13.95 -13.91 -12.94
CA ALA A 213 -13.49 -12.98 -13.97
C ALA A 213 -14.41 -11.74 -14.04
N TYR A 214 -13.83 -10.56 -13.87
CA TYR A 214 -14.50 -9.27 -13.90
C TYR A 214 -13.95 -8.42 -15.06
N ASN A 215 -14.84 -7.98 -15.95
CA ASN A 215 -14.53 -6.93 -16.91
C ASN A 215 -14.64 -5.56 -16.22
N PHE A 216 -13.71 -5.31 -15.31
CA PHE A 216 -13.65 -4.12 -14.49
C PHE A 216 -12.20 -3.84 -14.15
N TYR A 217 -11.76 -2.61 -14.40
CA TYR A 217 -10.49 -2.09 -13.92
C TYR A 217 -10.77 -0.87 -13.04
N PRO A 218 -10.39 -0.91 -11.75
CA PRO A 218 -10.57 0.23 -10.85
C PRO A 218 -9.85 1.47 -11.40
N SER A 219 -10.60 2.56 -11.62
CA SER A 219 -10.08 3.80 -12.20
C SER A 219 -9.14 4.57 -11.25
N ASP A 220 -9.16 4.23 -9.97
CA ASP A 220 -8.36 4.77 -8.88
C ASP A 220 -7.05 4.00 -8.64
N LEU A 221 -6.81 2.90 -9.36
CA LEU A 221 -5.51 2.23 -9.37
C LEU A 221 -4.47 3.06 -10.16
N VAL A 222 -3.77 3.94 -9.45
CA VAL A 222 -2.70 4.80 -10.00
C VAL A 222 -1.32 4.14 -9.84
N TYR A 223 -0.55 3.97 -10.91
CA TYR A 223 0.77 3.35 -10.79
C TYR A 223 1.70 4.13 -9.82
N PRO A 224 2.45 3.47 -8.92
CA PRO A 224 3.33 4.14 -7.97
C PRO A 224 4.37 5.04 -8.67
N VAL A 225 4.47 6.28 -8.21
CA VAL A 225 5.48 7.24 -8.66
C VAL A 225 6.62 7.28 -7.65
N ILE A 226 7.84 7.02 -8.12
CA ILE A 226 9.06 7.14 -7.34
C ILE A 226 9.58 8.58 -7.43
N ARG A 227 9.71 9.25 -6.28
CA ARG A 227 10.13 10.65 -6.14
C ARG A 227 11.61 10.73 -5.75
N GLU A 228 12.47 11.24 -6.63
CA GLU A 228 13.92 11.36 -6.32
C GLU A 228 14.19 12.37 -5.21
N GLU A 229 13.43 13.46 -5.19
CA GLU A 229 13.45 14.50 -4.18
C GLU A 229 13.25 13.94 -2.77
N TYR A 230 12.40 12.91 -2.63
CA TYR A 230 12.18 12.23 -1.36
C TYR A 230 13.47 11.54 -0.88
N TYR A 231 14.13 10.76 -1.74
CA TYR A 231 15.38 10.09 -1.37
C TYR A 231 16.54 11.07 -1.15
N ARG A 232 16.55 12.20 -1.86
CA ARG A 232 17.53 13.28 -1.66
C ARG A 232 17.36 13.99 -0.31
N ALA A 233 16.13 14.09 0.19
CA ALA A 233 15.84 14.71 1.48
C ALA A 233 15.98 13.75 2.67
N ASN A 234 15.75 12.44 2.47
CA ASN A 234 15.57 11.46 3.56
C ASN A 234 16.63 10.35 3.59
N TYR A 235 17.76 10.49 2.89
CA TYR A 235 18.83 9.49 2.96
C TYR A 235 19.47 9.44 4.35
N ALA A 236 19.82 8.25 4.80
CA ALA A 236 20.68 8.04 5.96
C ALA A 236 22.16 8.00 5.58
N TYR A 237 22.47 7.57 4.35
CA TYR A 237 23.84 7.59 3.83
C TYR A 237 23.87 7.94 2.34
N ARG A 238 24.83 8.77 1.94
CA ARG A 238 24.96 9.27 0.57
C ARG A 238 26.30 8.85 -0.03
N ILE A 239 26.23 8.35 -1.26
CA ILE A 239 27.38 8.01 -2.10
C ILE A 239 27.31 8.87 -3.35
N ALA A 240 28.36 9.64 -3.60
CA ALA A 240 28.43 10.55 -4.73
C ALA A 240 29.82 10.53 -5.38
N GLY A 241 29.90 11.03 -6.61
CA GLY A 241 31.16 11.25 -7.35
C GLY A 241 31.66 10.05 -8.15
N THR A 242 31.76 8.87 -7.52
CA THR A 242 32.31 7.67 -8.18
C THR A 242 31.48 6.43 -7.89
N ASP A 243 31.45 5.51 -8.86
CA ASP A 243 30.75 4.24 -8.75
C ASP A 243 31.35 3.38 -7.62
N ARG A 244 30.49 2.64 -6.92
CA ARG A 244 30.86 1.89 -5.72
C ARG A 244 30.14 0.55 -5.66
N ALA A 245 30.77 -0.42 -4.99
CA ALA A 245 30.14 -1.66 -4.61
C ALA A 245 29.89 -1.69 -3.09
N LEU A 246 28.68 -2.08 -2.71
CA LEU A 246 28.19 -2.22 -1.35
C LEU A 246 28.04 -3.70 -1.05
N ARG A 247 28.77 -4.16 -0.04
CA ARG A 247 28.64 -5.53 0.47
C ARG A 247 27.97 -5.49 1.82
N PHE A 248 26.78 -6.08 1.91
CA PHE A 248 26.07 -6.25 3.18
C PHE A 248 26.64 -7.44 3.93
N ASP A 249 27.12 -7.20 5.15
CA ASP A 249 27.93 -8.13 5.92
C ASP A 249 27.15 -8.59 7.17
N ALA A 250 26.07 -9.36 7.01
CA ALA A 250 25.29 -9.82 8.18
C ALA A 250 26.02 -10.83 9.08
N HIS A 251 27.04 -11.54 8.57
CA HIS A 251 27.65 -12.67 9.28
C HIS A 251 28.85 -12.25 10.16
N PRO A 252 28.98 -12.76 11.41
CA PRO A 252 28.03 -13.64 12.11
C PRO A 252 26.88 -12.90 12.80
N SER A 253 26.90 -11.56 12.88
CA SER A 253 25.76 -10.77 13.42
C SER A 253 25.93 -9.26 13.26
N SER A 254 26.63 -8.78 12.24
CA SER A 254 26.80 -7.33 12.06
C SER A 254 25.63 -6.74 11.27
N SER A 255 24.99 -5.68 11.77
CA SER A 255 23.97 -4.94 11.00
C SER A 255 24.68 -3.83 10.23
N THR A 256 25.52 -4.19 9.24
CA THR A 256 26.38 -3.22 8.53
C THR A 256 26.50 -3.53 7.03
N PHE A 257 26.95 -2.52 6.27
CA PHE A 257 27.50 -2.73 4.94
C PHE A 257 28.87 -2.06 4.78
N SER A 258 29.70 -2.65 3.94
CA SER A 258 31.04 -2.17 3.64
C SER A 258 31.10 -1.57 2.23
N ILE A 259 31.85 -0.49 2.06
CA ILE A 259 32.16 0.07 0.74
C ILE A 259 33.44 -0.58 0.22
N ILE A 260 33.28 -1.43 -0.79
CA ILE A 260 34.38 -2.23 -1.34
C ILE A 260 35.48 -1.34 -1.92
N GLY A 261 36.73 -1.70 -1.65
CA GLY A 261 37.91 -0.91 -2.00
C GLY A 261 38.22 0.21 -1.00
N THR A 262 37.50 0.28 0.12
CA THR A 262 37.75 1.22 1.23
C THR A 262 37.70 0.50 2.58
N THR A 263 38.07 1.19 3.65
CA THR A 263 37.91 0.72 5.04
C THR A 263 36.59 1.17 5.67
N ILE A 264 35.68 1.76 4.88
CA ILE A 264 34.43 2.33 5.38
C ILE A 264 33.41 1.22 5.56
N THR A 265 32.93 1.06 6.80
CA THR A 265 31.80 0.22 7.17
C THR A 265 30.73 1.10 7.82
N VAL A 266 29.49 0.93 7.39
CA VAL A 266 28.36 1.76 7.83
C VAL A 266 27.34 0.89 8.53
N PRO A 267 26.91 1.22 9.76
CA PRO A 267 25.84 0.51 10.44
C PRO A 267 24.49 0.81 9.80
N VAL A 268 23.69 -0.24 9.63
CA VAL A 268 22.28 -0.16 9.24
C VAL A 268 21.47 0.24 10.47
N VAL A 269 20.75 1.35 10.35
CA VAL A 269 19.91 1.90 11.42
C VAL A 269 18.72 0.99 11.70
N GLU A 270 18.41 0.78 12.98
CA GLU A 270 17.33 -0.11 13.43
C GLU A 270 15.94 0.32 12.91
N SER A 271 15.67 1.63 12.84
CA SER A 271 14.44 2.17 12.27
C SER A 271 14.28 1.89 10.77
N GLY A 272 15.36 1.48 10.10
CA GLY A 272 15.46 1.37 8.65
C GLY A 272 16.37 2.45 8.07
N MET A 273 16.97 2.15 6.92
CA MET A 273 17.99 2.97 6.29
C MET A 273 17.72 3.21 4.80
N ILE A 274 17.86 4.45 4.34
CA ILE A 274 17.91 4.80 2.92
C ILE A 274 19.37 5.11 2.54
N VAL A 275 19.92 4.35 1.59
CA VAL A 275 21.22 4.60 0.97
C VAL A 275 21.00 5.23 -0.40
N LEU A 276 21.49 6.46 -0.58
CA LEU A 276 21.36 7.21 -1.83
C LEU A 276 22.66 7.16 -2.63
N GLY A 277 22.62 6.56 -3.81
CA GLY A 277 23.64 6.72 -4.85
C GLY A 277 23.29 7.91 -5.75
N GLU A 278 23.91 9.06 -5.49
CA GLU A 278 23.65 10.27 -6.26
C GLU A 278 24.54 10.36 -7.49
N ASN A 279 23.91 10.25 -8.67
CA ASN A 279 24.58 10.31 -9.97
C ASN A 279 25.77 9.33 -10.09
N VAL A 280 25.60 8.14 -9.51
CA VAL A 280 26.57 7.04 -9.54
C VAL A 280 25.89 5.74 -9.94
N ASN A 281 26.68 4.76 -10.37
CA ASN A 281 26.24 3.37 -10.44
C ASN A 281 26.64 2.65 -9.16
N LEU A 282 25.76 1.78 -8.67
CA LEU A 282 26.01 0.97 -7.48
C LEU A 282 26.01 -0.51 -7.84
N THR A 283 26.90 -1.26 -7.22
CA THR A 283 26.83 -2.72 -7.16
C THR A 283 26.41 -3.11 -5.74
N VAL A 284 25.47 -4.05 -5.59
CA VAL A 284 24.91 -4.45 -4.29
C VAL A 284 24.88 -5.97 -4.20
N TYR A 285 25.39 -6.53 -3.10
CA TYR A 285 25.35 -7.97 -2.81
C TYR A 285 25.61 -8.25 -1.33
N GLY A 286 25.51 -9.51 -0.92
CA GLY A 286 25.77 -9.96 0.45
C GLY A 286 24.50 -10.34 1.19
N THR A 287 24.55 -10.29 2.52
CA THR A 287 23.43 -10.64 3.38
C THR A 287 22.97 -9.41 4.17
N VAL A 288 21.70 -9.03 3.98
CA VAL A 288 21.11 -7.83 4.58
C VAL A 288 20.50 -8.16 5.94
N ARG A 289 20.96 -7.47 6.98
CA ARG A 289 20.32 -7.44 8.31
C ARG A 289 19.77 -6.03 8.54
N GLY A 290 18.50 -5.92 8.90
CA GLY A 290 17.78 -4.64 8.97
C GLY A 290 17.04 -4.30 7.68
N ARG A 291 16.26 -3.21 7.71
CA ARG A 291 15.43 -2.75 6.57
C ARG A 291 16.18 -1.69 5.78
N VAL A 292 16.49 -1.95 4.52
CA VAL A 292 17.35 -1.07 3.70
C VAL A 292 16.71 -0.75 2.36
N THR A 293 16.77 0.52 1.95
CA THR A 293 16.44 0.92 0.59
C THR A 293 17.66 1.54 -0.06
N VAL A 294 18.13 0.94 -1.16
CA VAL A 294 19.19 1.51 -1.99
C VAL A 294 18.53 2.18 -3.19
N ALA A 295 18.59 3.50 -3.22
CA ALA A 295 18.05 4.31 -4.29
C ALA A 295 19.17 5.00 -5.08
N THR A 296 19.05 5.07 -6.40
CA THR A 296 19.95 5.86 -7.23
C THR A 296 19.23 6.97 -7.95
N THR A 297 19.92 8.09 -8.12
CA THR A 297 19.49 9.19 -8.99
C THR A 297 20.47 9.36 -10.13
N ASN A 298 20.05 10.00 -11.21
CA ASN A 298 20.92 10.31 -12.32
C ASN A 298 20.64 11.71 -12.87
N THR A 299 21.69 12.34 -13.38
CA THR A 299 21.54 13.56 -14.20
C THR A 299 21.82 13.27 -15.68
N GLY A 300 22.09 12.01 -16.04
CA GLY A 300 22.37 11.56 -17.41
C GLY A 300 22.28 10.03 -17.58
N GLY A 301 22.27 9.58 -18.84
CA GLY A 301 21.96 8.19 -19.22
C GLY A 301 23.01 7.12 -18.89
N SER A 302 24.18 7.48 -18.35
CA SER A 302 25.25 6.53 -17.97
C SER A 302 25.34 6.23 -16.47
N LYS A 303 24.58 6.96 -15.65
CA LYS A 303 24.54 6.85 -14.18
C LYS A 303 23.16 6.42 -13.71
N GLY A 304 23.03 6.03 -12.44
CA GLY A 304 21.76 5.63 -11.86
C GLY A 304 21.43 4.15 -12.00
N ARG A 305 22.39 3.31 -12.40
CA ARG A 305 22.18 1.85 -12.48
C ARG A 305 22.49 1.18 -11.15
N ILE A 306 21.75 0.12 -10.85
CA ILE A 306 22.06 -0.82 -9.76
C ILE A 306 22.38 -2.19 -10.35
N THR A 307 23.56 -2.71 -10.08
CA THR A 307 23.95 -4.08 -10.38
C THR A 307 23.82 -4.92 -9.12
N VAL A 308 23.12 -6.04 -9.17
CA VAL A 308 22.97 -6.97 -8.06
C VAL A 308 23.86 -8.16 -8.34
N GLY A 309 24.87 -8.38 -7.49
CA GLY A 309 25.90 -9.39 -7.74
C GLY A 309 27.08 -8.92 -8.58
N GLN A 310 27.96 -9.86 -8.90
CA GLN A 310 29.25 -9.68 -9.55
C GLN A 310 29.55 -10.86 -10.48
N SER A 311 30.16 -10.57 -11.63
CA SER A 311 30.54 -11.60 -12.61
C SER A 311 31.72 -12.46 -12.18
N SER A 312 32.58 -11.96 -11.27
CA SER A 312 33.84 -12.59 -10.89
C SER A 312 33.79 -13.36 -9.56
N ALA A 313 32.77 -13.14 -8.73
CA ALA A 313 32.70 -13.67 -7.37
C ALA A 313 31.29 -14.10 -6.98
N GLU A 314 31.21 -15.01 -6.01
CA GLU A 314 29.93 -15.38 -5.40
C GLU A 314 29.34 -14.17 -4.69
N SER A 315 28.13 -13.79 -5.08
CA SER A 315 27.61 -12.46 -4.77
C SER A 315 26.09 -12.44 -4.79
N ASN A 316 25.49 -13.44 -4.13
CA ASN A 316 24.06 -13.46 -3.87
C ASN A 316 23.62 -12.26 -3.03
N LEU A 317 22.35 -11.89 -3.13
CA LEU A 317 21.71 -10.90 -2.26
C LEU A 317 20.62 -11.61 -1.48
N LEU A 318 20.84 -11.80 -0.18
CA LEU A 318 19.95 -12.58 0.71
C LEU A 318 19.59 -11.77 1.95
N TYR A 319 18.58 -12.21 2.69
CA TYR A 319 18.29 -11.66 4.01
C TYR A 319 18.98 -12.47 5.11
N TYR A 320 19.29 -11.81 6.21
CA TYR A 320 19.69 -12.46 7.44
C TYR A 320 18.47 -13.02 8.17
N ASN A 321 18.60 -14.21 8.75
CA ASN A 321 17.59 -14.80 9.62
C ASN A 321 18.07 -14.73 11.08
N PRO A 322 17.52 -13.82 11.91
CA PRO A 322 17.90 -13.70 13.31
C PRO A 322 17.65 -14.94 14.16
N LEU A 323 16.72 -15.82 13.78
CA LEU A 323 16.40 -17.03 14.56
C LEU A 323 17.44 -18.13 14.36
N THR A 324 17.96 -18.27 13.15
CA THR A 324 18.90 -19.35 12.80
C THR A 324 20.35 -18.88 12.71
N GLY A 325 20.59 -17.57 12.69
CA GLY A 325 21.91 -16.99 12.43
C GLY A 325 22.40 -17.15 10.99
N GLY A 326 21.55 -17.67 10.10
CA GLY A 326 21.87 -17.95 8.70
C GLY A 326 21.23 -16.97 7.72
N THR A 327 21.24 -17.35 6.44
CA THR A 327 20.55 -16.61 5.37
C THR A 327 19.13 -17.14 5.14
N THR A 328 18.23 -16.29 4.67
CA THR A 328 16.88 -16.65 4.22
C THR A 328 16.53 -15.91 2.93
N THR A 329 15.57 -16.45 2.19
CA THR A 329 15.03 -15.86 0.95
C THR A 329 13.68 -15.16 1.16
N SER A 330 13.17 -15.13 2.39
CA SER A 330 11.96 -14.41 2.76
C SER A 330 12.26 -13.35 3.81
N ALA A 331 11.77 -12.13 3.57
CA ALA A 331 11.92 -11.00 4.46
C ALA A 331 11.27 -11.33 5.80
N ALA A 332 12.08 -11.36 6.85
CA ALA A 332 11.65 -11.76 8.16
C ALA A 332 12.36 -10.94 9.23
N LEU A 333 11.65 -10.68 10.33
CA LEU A 333 12.22 -10.15 11.57
C LEU A 333 13.04 -8.87 11.34
N GLY A 334 12.43 -7.93 10.62
CA GLY A 334 13.03 -6.63 10.33
C GLY A 334 14.17 -6.65 9.31
N SER A 335 14.39 -7.74 8.57
CA SER A 335 15.37 -7.79 7.47
C SER A 335 14.69 -7.77 6.11
N SER A 336 14.94 -6.72 5.33
CA SER A 336 14.39 -6.54 3.98
C SER A 336 15.20 -5.54 3.16
N ILE A 337 15.10 -5.61 1.83
CA ILE A 337 15.79 -4.67 0.93
C ILE A 337 14.92 -4.23 -0.25
N ALA A 338 15.02 -2.95 -0.60
CA ALA A 338 14.53 -2.42 -1.86
C ALA A 338 15.66 -1.80 -2.68
N LEU A 339 15.62 -2.01 -3.99
CA LEU A 339 16.54 -1.45 -4.97
C LEU A 339 15.75 -0.59 -5.96
N ILE A 340 15.93 0.72 -5.85
CA ILE A 340 15.20 1.73 -6.63
C ILE A 340 16.19 2.39 -7.60
N ALA A 341 16.24 1.90 -8.83
CA ALA A 341 17.19 2.37 -9.83
C ALA A 341 16.56 3.40 -10.77
N SER A 342 17.20 4.57 -10.91
CA SER A 342 16.79 5.60 -11.89
C SER A 342 17.04 5.19 -13.34
N ASN A 343 18.02 4.30 -13.61
CA ASN A 343 18.48 4.03 -14.97
C ASN A 343 18.78 2.56 -15.29
N GLY A 344 18.21 1.62 -14.55
CA GLY A 344 18.32 0.20 -14.85
C GLY A 344 18.75 -0.66 -13.68
N ILE A 345 18.25 -1.89 -13.65
CA ILE A 345 18.73 -2.94 -12.75
C ILE A 345 19.34 -4.06 -13.60
N THR A 346 20.50 -4.54 -13.16
CA THR A 346 21.19 -5.70 -13.75
C THR A 346 21.41 -6.75 -12.67
N LEU A 347 20.97 -7.98 -12.90
CA LEU A 347 21.25 -9.13 -12.04
C LEU A 347 22.45 -9.87 -12.62
N GLN A 348 23.57 -9.89 -11.90
CA GLN A 348 24.84 -10.38 -12.42
C GLN A 348 25.35 -11.55 -11.56
N GLY A 349 25.14 -12.77 -12.08
CA GLY A 349 25.71 -13.98 -11.49
C GLY A 349 27.18 -14.17 -11.85
N LYS A 350 27.88 -14.97 -11.03
CA LYS A 350 29.26 -15.36 -11.28
C LYS A 350 29.38 -16.19 -12.56
N THR A 351 30.21 -15.72 -13.48
CA THR A 351 30.50 -16.37 -14.77
C THR A 351 31.90 -16.99 -14.80
N SER A 352 32.80 -16.58 -13.90
CA SER A 352 34.13 -17.16 -13.77
C SER A 352 34.07 -18.61 -13.25
N THR A 353 34.95 -19.48 -13.76
CA THR A 353 34.95 -20.92 -13.45
C THR A 353 35.34 -21.20 -11.99
N PRO A 354 34.57 -22.02 -11.23
CA PRO A 354 33.26 -22.54 -11.61
C PRO A 354 32.20 -21.44 -11.52
N ALA A 355 31.43 -21.28 -12.61
CA ALA A 355 30.24 -20.43 -12.60
C ALA A 355 29.26 -20.93 -11.53
N GLN A 356 28.36 -20.09 -11.03
CA GLN A 356 27.45 -20.44 -9.93
C GLN A 356 26.03 -19.98 -10.18
N ASP A 357 25.09 -20.61 -9.48
CA ASP A 357 23.72 -20.14 -9.39
C ASP A 357 23.69 -18.79 -8.68
N HIS A 358 22.70 -17.97 -9.03
CA HIS A 358 22.55 -16.64 -8.46
C HIS A 358 21.18 -16.49 -7.82
N THR A 359 21.17 -16.14 -6.54
CA THR A 359 19.94 -15.87 -5.78
C THR A 359 19.92 -14.43 -5.34
N VAL A 360 18.80 -13.75 -5.62
CA VAL A 360 18.59 -12.35 -5.23
C VAL A 360 17.25 -12.18 -4.54
N CYS A 361 17.26 -11.41 -3.46
CA CYS A 361 16.08 -11.07 -2.67
C CYS A 361 15.86 -9.55 -2.67
N GLY A 362 14.62 -9.10 -2.78
CA GLY A 362 14.28 -7.69 -2.63
C GLY A 362 13.07 -7.20 -3.43
N VAL A 363 12.76 -5.93 -3.21
CA VAL A 363 11.89 -5.13 -4.09
C VAL A 363 12.74 -4.52 -5.20
N PHE A 364 12.46 -4.82 -6.47
CA PHE A 364 13.23 -4.32 -7.62
C PHE A 364 12.41 -3.30 -8.44
N PHE A 365 12.72 -2.02 -8.28
CA PHE A 365 12.07 -0.95 -9.05
C PHE A 365 13.03 -0.29 -10.03
N ASN A 366 12.86 -0.62 -11.31
CA ASN A 366 13.62 -0.08 -12.43
C ASN A 366 12.80 1.01 -13.15
N ARG A 367 13.29 2.26 -13.08
CA ARG A 367 12.68 3.43 -13.76
C ARG A 367 13.11 3.60 -15.21
N SER A 368 14.10 2.85 -15.68
CA SER A 368 14.50 2.92 -17.09
C SER A 368 13.38 2.44 -18.01
N SER A 369 13.47 2.83 -19.28
CA SER A 369 12.59 2.32 -20.33
C SER A 369 12.85 0.84 -20.63
N ALA A 370 14.03 0.32 -20.29
CA ALA A 370 14.43 -1.06 -20.55
C ALA A 370 13.95 -2.04 -19.48
N ASN A 371 13.92 -3.32 -19.85
CA ASN A 371 13.73 -4.42 -18.91
C ASN A 371 14.86 -4.47 -17.88
N ILE A 372 14.64 -5.17 -16.77
CA ILE A 372 15.73 -5.60 -15.90
C ILE A 372 16.56 -6.60 -16.70
N SER A 373 17.88 -6.42 -16.73
CA SER A 373 18.76 -7.38 -17.40
C SER A 373 19.26 -8.40 -16.39
N ALA A 374 19.50 -9.63 -16.84
CA ALA A 374 20.12 -10.66 -16.04
C ALA A 374 21.18 -11.40 -16.86
N SER A 375 22.36 -11.63 -16.28
CA SER A 375 23.46 -12.32 -16.94
C SER A 375 24.14 -13.30 -16.00
N GLY A 376 24.51 -14.49 -16.49
CA GLY A 376 25.16 -15.51 -15.69
C GLY A 376 25.63 -16.72 -16.50
N GLY A 377 26.12 -17.76 -15.81
CA GLY A 377 26.60 -18.98 -16.46
C GLY A 377 25.50 -19.74 -17.22
N SER A 378 25.82 -20.34 -18.36
CA SER A 378 24.85 -21.02 -19.24
C SER A 378 24.19 -22.26 -18.61
N THR A 379 24.84 -22.95 -17.68
CA THR A 379 24.31 -24.12 -16.98
C THR A 379 23.72 -23.79 -15.60
N ARG A 380 23.71 -22.51 -15.24
CA ARG A 380 23.33 -22.05 -13.90
C ARG A 380 21.90 -21.56 -13.84
N ARG A 381 21.40 -21.39 -12.63
CA ARG A 381 20.04 -20.94 -12.33
C ARG A 381 20.05 -19.54 -11.75
N LEU A 382 18.99 -18.79 -12.07
CA LEU A 382 18.67 -17.51 -11.44
C LEU A 382 17.42 -17.69 -10.58
N SER A 383 17.52 -17.40 -9.29
CA SER A 383 16.42 -17.43 -8.34
C SER A 383 16.15 -16.04 -7.81
N ILE A 384 14.94 -15.53 -8.02
CA ILE A 384 14.53 -14.20 -7.58
C ILE A 384 13.41 -14.33 -6.58
N HIS A 385 13.60 -13.76 -5.39
CA HIS A 385 12.59 -13.70 -4.34
C HIS A 385 12.21 -12.25 -4.05
N GLY A 386 10.93 -11.91 -4.16
CA GLY A 386 10.45 -10.56 -3.91
C GLY A 386 9.55 -10.03 -5.02
N THR A 387 9.66 -8.74 -5.30
CA THR A 387 8.76 -8.04 -6.22
C THR A 387 9.53 -7.30 -7.28
N ARG A 388 8.88 -7.00 -8.41
CA ARG A 388 9.52 -6.22 -9.48
C ARG A 388 8.52 -5.43 -10.29
N ASN A 389 9.03 -4.36 -10.91
CA ASN A 389 8.21 -3.45 -11.69
C ASN A 389 8.38 -3.60 -13.23
N LYS A 390 9.27 -4.50 -13.67
CA LYS A 390 9.65 -4.70 -15.07
C LYS A 390 9.90 -6.17 -15.38
N PRO A 391 9.78 -6.59 -16.66
CA PRO A 391 10.22 -7.90 -17.11
C PRO A 391 11.73 -8.08 -16.94
N ILE A 392 12.18 -9.34 -17.01
CA ILE A 392 13.60 -9.69 -16.96
C ILE A 392 14.04 -10.28 -18.30
N SER A 393 15.04 -9.65 -18.90
CA SER A 393 15.74 -10.16 -20.07
C SER A 393 16.98 -10.92 -19.62
N THR A 394 16.98 -12.23 -19.81
CA THR A 394 18.08 -13.11 -19.39
C THR A 394 19.08 -13.33 -20.54
N SER A 395 20.36 -13.30 -20.21
CA SER A 395 21.50 -13.59 -21.08
C SER A 395 22.41 -14.59 -20.36
N GLY A 396 22.12 -15.88 -20.54
CA GLY A 396 22.66 -16.96 -19.69
C GLY A 396 21.59 -17.54 -18.77
N PHE A 397 22.00 -18.28 -17.74
CA PHE A 397 21.11 -19.04 -16.85
C PHE A 397 20.23 -20.10 -17.56
N GLY A 398 20.82 -20.84 -18.50
CA GLY A 398 20.13 -21.93 -19.21
C GLY A 398 19.71 -23.11 -18.32
N GLY A 399 20.14 -23.13 -17.05
CA GLY A 399 19.62 -24.06 -16.03
C GLY A 399 18.21 -23.70 -15.53
N GLY A 400 17.68 -22.52 -15.90
CA GLY A 400 16.35 -22.04 -15.58
C GLY A 400 16.33 -20.74 -14.78
N THR A 401 15.18 -20.06 -14.76
CA THR A 401 14.93 -18.89 -13.91
C THR A 401 13.65 -19.11 -13.10
N THR A 402 13.72 -18.88 -11.79
CA THR A 402 12.57 -18.94 -10.88
C THR A 402 12.32 -17.56 -10.28
N MET A 403 11.04 -17.22 -10.14
CA MET A 403 10.58 -15.94 -9.62
C MET A 403 9.48 -16.22 -8.60
N THR A 404 9.76 -15.92 -7.34
CA THR A 404 8.87 -16.21 -6.22
C THR A 404 8.54 -14.92 -5.49
N TYR A 405 7.25 -14.66 -5.29
CA TYR A 405 6.82 -13.55 -4.45
C TYR A 405 7.20 -13.82 -2.99
N ASP A 406 7.84 -12.83 -2.36
CA ASP A 406 8.19 -12.88 -0.95
C ASP A 406 7.07 -12.24 -0.12
N THR A 407 6.26 -13.08 0.52
CA THR A 407 5.12 -12.65 1.35
C THR A 407 5.56 -11.88 2.59
N GLY A 408 6.81 -12.04 3.02
CA GLY A 408 7.36 -11.36 4.19
C GLY A 408 7.60 -9.86 3.98
N LEU A 409 7.64 -9.40 2.72
CA LEU A 409 7.87 -8.00 2.37
C LEU A 409 6.73 -7.07 2.81
N ASN A 410 5.49 -7.58 2.86
CA ASN A 410 4.36 -6.77 3.34
C ASN A 410 4.43 -6.56 4.87
N SER A 411 4.91 -7.56 5.61
CA SER A 411 5.07 -7.46 7.07
C SER A 411 6.35 -6.73 7.49
N ASN A 412 7.38 -6.73 6.64
CA ASN A 412 8.67 -6.11 6.92
C ASN A 412 9.12 -5.24 5.72
N PRO A 413 8.35 -4.21 5.32
CA PRO A 413 8.65 -3.47 4.11
C PRO A 413 9.94 -2.64 4.29
N PRO A 414 10.79 -2.54 3.25
CA PRO A 414 11.90 -1.60 3.24
C PRO A 414 11.41 -0.15 3.42
N PRO A 415 12.20 0.74 4.05
CA PRO A 415 11.77 2.11 4.32
C PRO A 415 11.73 2.97 3.05
N GLY A 416 10.88 3.99 3.02
CA GLY A 416 10.86 4.97 1.92
C GLY A 416 10.28 4.43 0.61
N LEU A 417 9.44 3.41 0.70
CA LEU A 417 8.54 3.03 -0.39
C LEU A 417 7.25 3.85 -0.29
N PRO A 418 6.57 4.15 -1.41
CA PRO A 418 5.28 4.82 -1.35
C PRO A 418 4.25 3.89 -0.72
N GLU A 419 3.49 4.38 0.26
CA GLU A 419 2.49 3.62 1.01
C GLU A 419 1.10 4.21 0.83
N ARG A 420 0.16 3.34 0.50
CA ARG A 420 -1.25 3.69 0.30
C ARG A 420 -2.05 3.44 1.58
N PRO A 421 -2.97 4.35 1.94
CA PRO A 421 -3.87 4.12 3.05
C PRO A 421 -4.91 3.06 2.68
N VAL A 422 -4.99 2.02 3.50
CA VAL A 422 -6.04 1.00 3.49
C VAL A 422 -6.81 1.13 4.78
N LEU A 423 -8.11 1.46 4.66
CA LEU A 423 -9.00 1.55 5.80
C LEU A 423 -9.31 0.14 6.30
N VAL A 424 -8.82 -0.20 7.49
CA VAL A 424 -9.00 -1.55 8.08
C VAL A 424 -10.28 -1.63 8.90
N THR A 425 -10.63 -0.56 9.62
CA THR A 425 -11.84 -0.51 10.43
C THR A 425 -12.36 0.91 10.53
N TRP A 426 -13.67 1.07 10.46
CA TRP A 426 -14.39 2.32 10.67
C TRP A 426 -15.60 2.05 11.56
N TYR A 427 -15.63 2.64 12.75
CA TYR A 427 -16.71 2.41 13.69
C TYR A 427 -17.09 3.67 14.46
N MET A 428 -18.40 3.93 14.56
CA MET A 428 -18.98 5.11 15.17
C MET A 428 -19.73 4.71 16.45
N ARG A 429 -19.45 5.37 17.57
CA ARG A 429 -20.16 5.24 18.85
C ARG A 429 -20.90 6.52 19.19
#